data_AF-A0A956KJ77-F1
#
_entry.id   AF-A0A956KJ77-F1
#
_cell.length_a   1.000
_cell.length_b   1.000
_cell.length_c   1.000
_cell.angle_alpha   90.00
_cell.angle_beta   90.00
_cell.angle_gamma   90.00
#
_symmetry.space_group_name_H-M   'P 1'
#
loop_
_entity.id
_entity.type
_entity.pdbx_description
1 polymer ?
#
loop_
_entity_poly.entity_id
_entity_poly.type
_entity_poly.pdbx_seq_one_letter_code
_entity_poly.pdbx_strand_id
1 'polypeptide(L)'
;ASQLWRPSAGRSPWPVSSLEWDMPLPARRPAILDDEDPRTLGELFHAAMERWDFVGDPPGQNALDELTRIHFALRDPSARRLISRWLGRCLEMMLESELLPTLRAARARGQLFHEVDVDALIPEATLDHRISGRIDLLWHDAEGWNILDYKVTTKVRSRAQMEELQWEYGPQLLLYRRALERWRPAGELSAPLGRVGLWLATAGKAMWMVG
;
A
#
# COMPACT_ATOMS: atom_id res chain seq x y z
N ALA A 1 -2.17 37.43 -0.69
CA ALA A 1 -0.99 36.81 -1.31
C ALA A 1 -0.66 35.55 -0.51
N SER A 2 -1.08 34.39 -1.00
CA SER A 2 -0.79 33.08 -0.41
C SER A 2 0.68 32.74 -0.65
N GLN A 3 1.42 32.45 0.42
CA GLN A 3 2.78 31.94 0.30
C GLN A 3 2.75 30.62 -0.47
N LEU A 4 3.37 30.62 -1.66
CA LEU A 4 3.68 29.42 -2.42
C LEU A 4 4.65 28.56 -1.59
N TRP A 5 4.12 27.51 -1.00
CA TRP A 5 4.88 26.45 -0.36
C TRP A 5 5.91 25.88 -1.35
N ARG A 6 7.16 25.73 -0.90
CA ARG A 6 8.26 25.16 -1.67
C ARG A 6 8.65 23.81 -1.05
N PRO A 7 8.42 22.67 -1.73
CA PRO A 7 8.77 21.34 -1.22
C PRO A 7 10.29 21.16 -1.07
N SER A 8 10.70 20.32 -0.13
CA SER A 8 12.09 20.13 0.33
C SER A 8 12.86 18.96 -0.31
N ALA A 9 12.35 18.33 -1.38
CA ALA A 9 13.05 17.21 -2.02
C ALA A 9 13.13 17.40 -3.55
N GLY A 10 14.33 17.15 -4.10
CA GLY A 10 14.62 17.21 -5.53
C GLY A 10 13.64 16.38 -6.34
N ARG A 11 13.20 16.94 -7.47
CA ARG A 11 12.19 16.37 -8.36
C ARG A 11 12.52 14.90 -8.69
N SER A 12 11.54 14.01 -8.52
CA SER A 12 11.55 12.74 -9.25
C SER A 12 11.69 13.04 -10.76
N PRO A 13 12.53 12.30 -11.51
CA PRO A 13 12.63 12.46 -12.96
C PRO A 13 11.34 12.01 -13.68
N TRP A 14 10.42 11.35 -12.97
CA TRP A 14 9.15 10.85 -13.50
C TRP A 14 7.99 11.82 -13.20
N PRO A 15 6.99 11.91 -14.10
CA PRO A 15 5.76 12.65 -13.79
C PRO A 15 5.10 12.10 -12.53
N VAL A 16 4.28 12.92 -11.86
CA VAL A 16 3.50 12.48 -10.70
C VAL A 16 2.05 12.35 -11.12
N SER A 17 1.50 11.15 -11.03
CA SER A 17 0.08 10.90 -11.27
C SER A 17 -0.76 11.62 -10.20
N SER A 18 -1.90 12.17 -10.60
CA SER A 18 -2.93 12.60 -9.64
C SER A 18 -3.49 11.39 -8.93
N LEU A 19 -3.52 11.42 -7.59
CA LEU A 19 -4.20 10.41 -6.80
C LEU A 19 -5.58 10.96 -6.37
N GLU A 20 -6.62 10.15 -6.51
CA GLU A 20 -7.94 10.39 -5.94
C GLU A 20 -8.04 9.69 -4.58
N TRP A 21 -8.61 10.40 -3.61
CA TRP A 21 -8.94 9.87 -2.30
C TRP A 21 -10.20 10.53 -1.77
N ASP A 22 -10.94 9.75 -0.98
CA ASP A 22 -12.19 10.19 -0.38
C ASP A 22 -12.00 10.72 1.05
N MET A 23 -12.69 11.81 1.37
CA MET A 23 -12.78 12.43 2.70
C MET A 23 -14.24 12.38 3.16
N PRO A 24 -14.52 12.17 4.46
CA PRO A 24 -13.62 12.35 5.60
C PRO A 24 -12.85 11.09 6.02
N LEU A 25 -11.78 11.32 6.79
CA LEU A 25 -11.04 10.26 7.48
C LEU A 25 -11.91 9.60 8.56
N PRO A 26 -11.69 8.32 8.86
CA PRO A 26 -12.43 7.62 9.90
C PRO A 26 -12.20 8.26 11.27
N ALA A 27 -13.24 8.26 12.09
CA ALA A 27 -13.21 8.86 13.43
C ALA A 27 -12.20 8.18 14.36
N ARG A 28 -12.02 6.86 14.23
CA ARG A 28 -11.10 6.05 15.03
C ARG A 28 -9.90 5.65 14.19
N ARG A 29 -8.74 6.21 14.51
CA ARG A 29 -7.46 5.92 13.85
C ARG A 29 -6.50 5.25 14.83
N PRO A 30 -5.52 4.46 14.34
CA PRO A 30 -4.42 4.00 15.15
C PRO A 30 -3.71 5.18 15.84
N ALA A 31 -3.16 4.94 17.03
CA ALA A 31 -2.31 5.90 17.72
C ALA A 31 -1.10 6.28 16.86
N ILE A 32 -0.55 7.47 17.06
CA ILE A 32 0.76 7.81 16.49
C ILE A 32 1.84 7.17 17.35
N LEU A 33 2.82 6.56 16.71
CA LEU A 33 4.01 6.04 17.36
C LEU A 33 5.21 6.87 16.89
N ASP A 34 5.31 8.12 17.37
CA ASP A 34 6.34 9.07 16.92
C ASP A 34 7.77 8.63 17.27
N ASP A 35 7.94 7.78 18.28
CA ASP A 35 9.23 7.23 18.73
C ASP A 35 9.68 5.98 17.95
N GLU A 36 8.87 5.53 16.99
CA GLU A 36 9.14 4.34 16.19
C GLU A 36 9.52 4.71 14.77
N ASP A 37 10.48 3.97 14.22
CA ASP A 37 10.91 4.11 12.84
C ASP A 37 9.76 3.72 11.88
N PRO A 38 9.29 4.63 11.01
CA PRO A 38 8.21 4.35 10.06
C PRO A 38 8.52 3.16 9.14
N ARG A 39 9.79 2.93 8.80
CA ARG A 39 10.17 1.80 7.96
C ARG A 39 9.94 0.48 8.69
N THR A 40 10.40 0.37 9.93
CA THR A 40 10.20 -0.85 10.74
C THR A 40 8.71 -1.12 11.00
N LEU A 41 7.90 -0.07 11.22
CA LEU A 41 6.45 -0.21 11.32
C LEU A 41 5.80 -0.67 10.01
N GLY A 42 6.30 -0.18 8.87
CA GLY A 42 5.94 -0.65 7.54
C GLY A 42 6.23 -2.15 7.40
N GLU A 43 7.47 -2.57 7.60
CA GLU A 43 7.86 -3.99 7.52
C GLU A 43 7.01 -4.90 8.41
N LEU A 44 6.68 -4.46 9.63
CA LEU A 44 5.76 -5.18 10.52
C LEU A 44 4.33 -5.28 9.94
N PHE A 45 3.81 -4.19 9.35
CA PHE A 45 2.48 -4.19 8.74
C PHE A 45 2.41 -5.11 7.52
N HIS A 46 3.41 -5.07 6.63
CA HIS A 46 3.47 -5.97 5.47
C HIS A 46 3.52 -7.43 5.94
N ALA A 47 4.38 -7.77 6.91
CA ALA A 47 4.46 -9.12 7.45
C ALA A 47 3.13 -9.62 8.06
N ALA A 48 2.31 -8.72 8.63
CA ALA A 48 0.98 -9.06 9.13
C ALA A 48 -0.03 -9.28 8.00
N MET A 49 -0.01 -8.42 6.97
CA MET A 49 -0.88 -8.55 5.79
C MET A 49 -0.55 -9.79 4.97
N GLU A 50 0.73 -10.15 4.81
CA GLU A 50 1.18 -11.37 4.15
C GLU A 50 0.66 -12.65 4.82
N ARG A 51 0.51 -12.64 6.15
CA ARG A 51 -0.08 -13.76 6.91
C ARG A 51 -1.59 -13.87 6.73
N TRP A 52 -2.24 -12.84 6.18
CA TRP A 52 -3.67 -12.83 5.93
C TRP A 52 -3.95 -13.00 4.45
N ASP A 53 -4.36 -14.19 4.05
CA ASP A 53 -4.74 -14.48 2.67
C ASP A 53 -6.15 -13.98 2.30
N PHE A 54 -6.73 -13.11 3.12
CA PHE A 54 -8.11 -12.62 3.08
C PHE A 54 -9.19 -13.70 3.24
N VAL A 55 -8.84 -14.95 3.60
CA VAL A 55 -9.82 -15.98 3.97
C VAL A 55 -10.04 -15.95 5.47
N GLY A 56 -11.31 -15.89 5.89
CA GLY A 56 -11.66 -15.82 7.31
C GLY A 56 -11.17 -14.53 7.98
N ASP A 57 -10.76 -14.67 9.23
CA ASP A 57 -10.34 -13.55 10.09
C ASP A 57 -8.84 -13.25 9.94
N PRO A 58 -8.42 -11.99 10.11
CA PRO A 58 -7.01 -11.62 10.11
C PRO A 58 -6.26 -12.24 11.30
N PRO A 59 -4.91 -12.18 11.30
CA PRO A 59 -4.10 -12.66 12.41
C PRO A 59 -4.57 -12.08 13.74
N GLY A 60 -4.97 -12.97 14.67
CA GLY A 60 -5.41 -12.58 16.00
C GLY A 60 -4.28 -12.04 16.87
N GLN A 61 -4.63 -11.48 18.03
CA GLN A 61 -3.69 -10.75 18.90
C GLN A 61 -2.41 -11.53 19.23
N ASN A 62 -2.50 -12.85 19.50
CA ASN A 62 -1.32 -13.67 19.80
C ASN A 62 -0.31 -13.71 18.64
N ALA A 63 -0.80 -13.77 17.39
CA ALA A 63 0.06 -13.77 16.21
C ALA A 63 0.69 -12.37 15.97
N LEU A 64 -0.05 -11.30 16.26
CA LEU A 64 0.46 -9.93 16.20
C LEU A 64 1.52 -9.66 17.27
N ASP A 65 1.31 -10.18 18.48
CA ASP A 65 2.28 -10.10 19.58
C ASP A 65 3.58 -10.84 19.24
N GLU A 66 3.46 -12.01 18.61
CA GLU A 66 4.61 -12.76 18.11
C GLU A 66 5.38 -11.99 17.04
N LEU A 67 4.70 -11.48 16.01
CA LEU A 67 5.31 -10.65 14.97
C LEU A 67 6.01 -9.43 15.57
N THR A 68 5.33 -8.72 16.47
CA THR A 68 5.89 -7.54 17.12
C THR A 68 7.14 -7.89 17.95
N ARG A 69 7.15 -9.06 18.62
CA ARG A 69 8.34 -9.54 19.35
C ARG A 69 9.51 -9.81 18.42
N ILE A 70 9.28 -10.28 17.19
CA ILE A 70 10.34 -10.54 16.20
C ILE A 70 10.89 -9.21 15.68
N HIS A 71 10.04 -8.31 15.19
CA HIS A 71 10.46 -7.05 14.58
C HIS A 71 11.01 -6.02 15.58
N PHE A 72 10.52 -6.05 16.83
CA PHE A 72 10.90 -5.11 17.89
C PHE A 72 11.51 -5.82 19.10
N ALA A 73 12.37 -6.82 18.86
CA ALA A 73 12.94 -7.69 19.90
C ALA A 73 13.63 -6.93 21.05
N LEU A 74 14.27 -5.80 20.74
CA LEU A 74 15.02 -4.97 21.69
C LEU A 74 14.14 -3.97 22.47
N ARG A 75 12.90 -3.75 22.05
CA ARG A 75 11.96 -2.87 22.77
C ARG A 75 11.45 -3.56 24.04
N ASP A 76 11.17 -2.77 25.07
CA ASP A 76 10.62 -3.30 26.30
C ASP A 76 9.20 -3.91 26.07
N PRO A 77 8.73 -4.78 26.97
CA PRO A 77 7.43 -5.43 26.81
C PRO A 77 6.24 -4.46 26.72
N SER A 78 6.31 -3.27 27.33
CA SER A 78 5.20 -2.31 27.29
C SER A 78 5.12 -1.61 25.94
N ALA A 79 6.26 -1.21 25.36
CA ALA A 79 6.33 -0.66 24.01
C ALA A 79 5.84 -1.67 22.97
N ARG A 80 6.28 -2.94 23.06
CA ARG A 80 5.79 -4.00 22.15
C ARG A 80 4.28 -4.20 22.23
N ARG A 81 3.67 -4.16 23.42
CA ARG A 81 2.21 -4.23 23.57
C ARG A 81 1.50 -3.02 22.93
N LEU A 82 2.11 -1.84 22.96
CA LEU A 82 1.55 -0.66 22.28
C LEU A 82 1.60 -0.84 20.75
N ILE A 83 2.75 -1.28 20.22
CA ILE A 83 2.95 -1.54 18.79
C ILE A 83 2.01 -2.63 18.28
N SER A 84 1.84 -3.73 19.03
CA SER A 84 0.95 -4.82 18.62
C SER A 84 -0.53 -4.39 18.58
N ARG A 85 -0.97 -3.57 19.55
CA ARG A 85 -2.33 -2.98 19.52
C ARG A 85 -2.50 -2.00 18.37
N TRP A 86 -1.47 -1.20 18.09
CA TRP A 86 -1.46 -0.32 16.92
C TRP A 86 -1.62 -1.11 15.62
N LEU A 87 -0.87 -2.21 15.48
CA LEU A 87 -0.93 -3.10 14.32
C LEU A 87 -2.32 -3.72 14.18
N GLY A 88 -2.89 -4.22 15.29
CA GLY A 88 -4.26 -4.74 15.32
C GLY A 88 -5.27 -3.70 14.83
N ARG A 89 -5.14 -2.44 15.27
CA ARG A 89 -6.02 -1.36 14.79
C ARG A 89 -5.83 -1.10 13.29
N CYS A 90 -4.61 -1.13 12.77
CA CYS A 90 -4.37 -1.00 11.32
C CYS A 90 -5.05 -2.12 10.51
N LEU A 91 -5.07 -3.36 11.01
CA LEU A 91 -5.78 -4.47 10.37
C LEU A 91 -7.30 -4.32 10.47
N GLU A 92 -7.82 -3.86 11.61
CA GLU A 92 -9.23 -3.51 11.77
C GLU A 92 -9.68 -2.47 10.73
N MET A 93 -8.81 -1.50 10.38
CA MET A 93 -9.13 -0.53 9.33
C MET A 93 -9.38 -1.21 7.96
N MET A 94 -8.66 -2.28 7.64
CA MET A 94 -8.91 -3.07 6.42
C MET A 94 -10.18 -3.90 6.55
N LEU A 95 -10.49 -4.41 7.74
CA LEU A 95 -11.77 -5.09 8.00
C LEU A 95 -12.99 -4.20 7.80
N GLU A 96 -12.86 -2.92 8.18
CA GLU A 96 -13.89 -1.89 8.05
C GLU A 96 -13.98 -1.33 6.60
N SER A 97 -13.09 -1.75 5.70
CA SER A 97 -12.96 -1.22 4.35
C SER A 97 -13.96 -1.80 3.36
N GLU A 98 -14.47 -0.95 2.46
CA GLU A 98 -15.26 -1.36 1.28
C GLU A 98 -14.46 -2.20 0.28
N LEU A 99 -13.13 -2.21 0.39
CA LEU A 99 -12.26 -3.02 -0.47
C LEU A 99 -12.27 -4.51 -0.07
N LEU A 100 -12.52 -4.84 1.21
CA LEU A 100 -12.42 -6.20 1.70
C LEU A 100 -13.32 -7.21 0.96
N PRO A 101 -14.62 -6.92 0.69
CA PRO A 101 -15.45 -7.84 -0.09
C PRO A 101 -14.88 -8.15 -1.47
N THR A 102 -14.29 -7.16 -2.14
CA THR A 102 -13.65 -7.32 -3.45
C THR A 102 -12.42 -8.23 -3.36
N LEU A 103 -11.55 -8.01 -2.37
CA LEU A 103 -10.37 -8.85 -2.15
C LEU A 103 -10.75 -10.30 -1.80
N ARG A 104 -11.75 -10.48 -0.93
CA ARG A 104 -12.30 -11.81 -0.61
C ARG A 104 -12.85 -12.51 -1.85
N ALA A 105 -13.59 -11.80 -2.69
CA ALA A 105 -14.13 -12.37 -3.93
C ALA A 105 -13.02 -12.76 -4.91
N ALA A 106 -11.98 -11.94 -5.06
CA ALA A 106 -10.82 -12.25 -5.90
C ALA A 106 -10.04 -13.45 -5.36
N ARG A 107 -9.82 -13.53 -4.04
CA ARG A 107 -9.21 -14.68 -3.37
C ARG A 107 -9.99 -15.97 -3.61
N ALA A 108 -11.32 -15.92 -3.50
CA ALA A 108 -12.18 -17.10 -3.73
C ALA A 108 -12.09 -17.62 -5.19
N ARG A 109 -11.73 -16.77 -6.15
CA ARG A 109 -11.45 -17.16 -7.54
C ARG A 109 -10.01 -17.60 -7.79
N GLY A 110 -9.14 -17.54 -6.79
CA GLY A 110 -7.69 -17.77 -6.95
C GLY A 110 -6.99 -16.66 -7.75
N GLN A 111 -7.56 -15.45 -7.76
CA GLN A 111 -7.07 -14.30 -8.53
C GLN A 111 -6.64 -13.13 -7.61
N LEU A 112 -6.05 -13.46 -6.47
CA LEU A 112 -5.44 -12.51 -5.54
C LEU A 112 -4.07 -13.03 -5.16
N PHE A 113 -3.06 -12.18 -5.31
CA PHE A 113 -1.66 -12.49 -5.07
C PHE A 113 -1.05 -11.42 -4.18
N HIS A 114 -0.22 -11.86 -3.23
CA HIS A 114 0.59 -11.00 -2.38
C HIS A 114 2.03 -10.99 -2.87
N GLU A 115 2.77 -9.92 -2.56
CA GLU A 115 4.23 -9.87 -2.71
C GLU A 115 4.71 -10.27 -4.12
N VAL A 116 4.06 -9.71 -5.14
CA VAL A 116 4.35 -10.02 -6.55
C VAL A 116 5.63 -9.32 -6.97
N ASP A 117 6.69 -10.09 -7.16
CA ASP A 117 7.94 -9.59 -7.71
C ASP A 117 7.74 -9.08 -9.15
N VAL A 118 8.24 -7.87 -9.40
CA VAL A 118 8.25 -7.23 -10.71
C VAL A 118 9.70 -7.11 -11.16
N ASP A 119 9.97 -7.62 -12.36
CA ASP A 119 11.23 -7.40 -13.07
C ASP A 119 10.91 -7.16 -14.54
N ALA A 120 10.97 -5.90 -14.95
CA ALA A 120 10.50 -5.46 -16.25
C ALA A 120 11.53 -4.57 -16.94
N LEU A 121 11.62 -4.73 -18.26
CA LEU A 121 12.36 -3.83 -19.12
C LEU A 121 11.37 -2.85 -19.75
N ILE A 122 11.48 -1.58 -19.39
CA ILE A 122 10.64 -0.50 -19.93
C ILE A 122 11.40 0.15 -21.09
N PRO A 123 10.91 0.02 -22.33
CA PRO A 123 11.56 0.66 -23.46
C PRO A 123 11.30 2.17 -23.43
N GLU A 124 12.36 2.93 -23.65
CA GLU A 124 12.33 4.38 -23.87
C GLU A 124 13.06 4.70 -25.17
N ALA A 125 12.87 5.92 -25.70
CA ALA A 125 13.36 6.28 -27.03
C ALA A 125 14.89 6.19 -27.20
N THR A 126 15.66 6.25 -26.11
CA THR A 126 17.13 6.29 -26.12
C THR A 126 17.79 5.07 -25.50
N LEU A 127 17.21 4.51 -24.43
CA LEU A 127 17.73 3.34 -23.74
C LEU A 127 16.63 2.69 -22.91
N ASP A 128 16.55 1.36 -22.94
CA ASP A 128 15.62 0.62 -22.09
C ASP A 128 16.03 0.71 -20.60
N HIS A 129 15.04 0.88 -19.73
CA HIS A 129 15.23 0.91 -18.29
C HIS A 129 14.75 -0.39 -17.65
N ARG A 130 15.64 -1.09 -16.94
CA ARG A 130 15.23 -2.23 -16.10
C ARG A 130 14.70 -1.71 -14.77
N ILE A 131 13.52 -2.18 -14.39
CA ILE A 131 12.89 -1.89 -13.11
C ILE A 131 12.69 -3.21 -12.39
N SER A 132 13.14 -3.23 -11.13
CA SER A 132 12.85 -4.33 -10.22
C SER A 132 12.20 -3.76 -8.95
N GLY A 133 11.18 -4.47 -8.47
CA GLY A 133 10.43 -4.09 -7.28
C GLY A 133 9.47 -5.18 -6.88
N ARG A 134 8.61 -4.87 -5.92
CA ARG A 134 7.60 -5.81 -5.42
C ARG A 134 6.29 -5.08 -5.17
N ILE A 135 5.22 -5.64 -5.68
CA ILE A 135 3.86 -5.17 -5.48
C ILE A 135 3.27 -5.92 -4.29
N ASP A 136 2.74 -5.20 -3.30
CA ASP A 136 2.17 -5.85 -2.11
C ASP A 136 0.91 -6.64 -2.43
N LEU A 137 0.01 -6.09 -3.26
CA LEU A 137 -1.21 -6.76 -3.71
C LEU A 137 -1.50 -6.60 -5.19
N LEU A 138 -1.88 -7.71 -5.79
CA LEU A 138 -2.39 -7.81 -7.16
C LEU A 138 -3.67 -8.65 -7.16
N TRP A 139 -4.77 -8.14 -7.72
CA TRP A 139 -6.00 -8.93 -7.86
C TRP A 139 -6.73 -8.65 -9.17
N HIS A 140 -7.52 -9.62 -9.62
CA HIS A 140 -8.37 -9.47 -10.80
C HIS A 140 -9.84 -9.28 -10.40
N ASP A 141 -10.50 -8.27 -10.96
CA ASP A 141 -11.94 -8.05 -10.86
C ASP A 141 -12.54 -7.65 -12.23
N ALA A 142 -13.74 -7.06 -12.25
CA ALA A 142 -14.41 -6.68 -13.48
C ALA A 142 -13.69 -5.54 -14.26
N GLU A 143 -12.83 -4.77 -13.59
CA GLU A 143 -12.05 -3.69 -14.20
C GLU A 143 -10.69 -4.18 -14.74
N GLY A 144 -10.30 -5.41 -14.42
CA GLY A 144 -9.06 -6.04 -14.85
C GLY A 144 -8.12 -6.34 -13.68
N TRP A 145 -6.81 -6.31 -13.94
CA TRP A 145 -5.78 -6.49 -12.91
C TRP A 145 -5.52 -5.20 -12.17
N ASN A 146 -5.76 -5.19 -10.87
CA ASN A 146 -5.60 -4.04 -10.00
C ASN A 146 -4.39 -4.22 -9.08
N ILE A 147 -3.73 -3.11 -8.74
CA ILE A 147 -2.52 -3.04 -7.94
C ILE A 147 -2.77 -2.18 -6.70
N LEU A 148 -2.29 -2.63 -5.55
CA LEU A 148 -2.31 -1.85 -4.32
C LEU A 148 -1.02 -2.04 -3.54
N ASP A 149 -0.38 -0.93 -3.19
CA ASP A 149 0.82 -0.90 -2.34
C ASP A 149 0.44 -0.38 -0.94
N TYR A 150 0.83 -1.06 0.12
CA TYR A 150 0.62 -0.66 1.50
C TYR A 150 1.55 0.48 1.88
N LYS A 151 1.01 1.47 2.60
CA LYS A 151 1.79 2.57 3.19
C LYS A 151 1.38 2.80 4.63
N VAL A 152 2.36 2.69 5.51
CA VAL A 152 2.28 3.13 6.90
C VAL A 152 2.84 4.55 6.98
N THR A 153 1.97 5.54 7.18
CA THR A 153 2.39 6.94 7.23
C THR A 153 1.49 7.78 8.12
N THR A 154 2.04 8.82 8.73
CA THR A 154 1.28 9.79 9.54
C THR A 154 0.78 10.98 8.70
N LYS A 155 1.22 11.09 7.43
CA LYS A 155 0.88 12.15 6.46
C LYS A 155 -0.51 11.99 5.84
N VAL A 156 -1.52 11.67 6.65
CA VAL A 156 -2.89 11.37 6.20
C VAL A 156 -3.92 12.19 6.93
N ARG A 157 -3.57 13.41 7.39
CA ARG A 157 -4.42 14.22 8.28
C ARG A 157 -4.96 15.46 7.62
N SER A 158 -4.41 15.86 6.48
CA SER A 158 -4.84 17.02 5.73
C SER A 158 -4.66 16.78 4.24
N ARG A 159 -5.39 17.56 3.44
CA ARG A 159 -5.24 17.56 1.98
C ARG A 159 -3.78 17.79 1.55
N ALA A 160 -3.08 18.74 2.17
CA ALA A 160 -1.69 19.03 1.85
C ALA A 160 -0.76 17.83 2.10
N GLN A 161 -0.98 17.08 3.19
CA GLN A 161 -0.19 15.87 3.46
C GLN A 161 -0.49 14.74 2.46
N MET A 162 -1.74 14.62 2.02
CA MET A 162 -2.13 13.66 0.97
C MET A 162 -1.52 14.03 -0.38
N GLU A 163 -1.46 15.32 -0.71
CA GLU A 163 -0.75 15.82 -1.90
C GLU A 163 0.76 15.50 -1.80
N GLU A 164 1.38 15.63 -0.63
CA GLU A 164 2.77 15.18 -0.40
C GLU A 164 2.95 13.68 -0.65
N LEU A 165 2.02 12.83 -0.19
CA LEU A 165 2.07 11.38 -0.44
C LEU A 165 1.97 11.05 -1.93
N GLN A 166 1.16 11.78 -2.67
CA GLN A 166 1.09 11.65 -4.12
C GLN A 166 2.46 11.96 -4.75
N TRP A 167 3.15 13.01 -4.32
CA TRP A 167 4.49 13.32 -4.83
C TRP A 167 5.53 12.26 -4.46
N GLU A 168 5.42 11.68 -3.26
CA GLU A 168 6.35 10.68 -2.75
C GLU A 168 6.20 9.33 -3.46
N TYR A 169 4.97 8.85 -3.63
CA TYR A 169 4.69 7.48 -4.13
C TYR A 169 4.13 7.41 -5.55
N GLY A 170 3.66 8.53 -6.11
CA GLY A 170 3.17 8.58 -7.50
C GLY A 170 4.15 8.04 -8.55
N PRO A 171 5.47 8.36 -8.48
CA PRO A 171 6.46 7.78 -9.37
C PRO A 171 6.53 6.25 -9.30
N GLN A 172 6.47 5.66 -8.09
CA GLN A 172 6.51 4.21 -7.91
C GLN A 172 5.33 3.54 -8.61
N LEU A 173 4.12 4.08 -8.42
CA LEU A 173 2.90 3.53 -9.03
C LEU A 173 2.91 3.64 -10.56
N LEU A 174 3.45 4.73 -11.11
CA LEU A 174 3.63 4.88 -12.56
C LEU A 174 4.59 3.82 -13.13
N LEU A 175 5.66 3.51 -12.41
CA LEU A 175 6.59 2.47 -12.83
C LEU A 175 5.94 1.07 -12.79
N TYR A 176 5.12 0.79 -11.77
CA TYR A 176 4.32 -0.45 -11.74
C TYR A 176 3.32 -0.53 -12.90
N ARG A 177 2.60 0.57 -13.17
CA ARG A 177 1.69 0.64 -14.33
C ARG A 177 2.42 0.36 -15.63
N ARG A 178 3.54 1.04 -15.89
CA ARG A 178 4.35 0.82 -17.10
C ARG A 178 4.92 -0.59 -17.20
N ALA A 179 5.39 -1.16 -16.09
CA ALA A 179 5.91 -2.52 -16.05
C ALA A 179 4.83 -3.56 -16.42
N LEU A 180 3.59 -3.32 -16.00
CA LEU A 180 2.48 -4.25 -16.20
C LEU A 180 1.61 -3.97 -17.44
N GLU A 181 1.78 -2.82 -18.13
CA GLU A 181 1.09 -2.51 -19.39
C GLU A 181 1.22 -3.62 -20.46
N ARG A 182 2.40 -4.25 -20.51
CA ARG A 182 2.71 -5.35 -21.44
C ARG A 182 2.69 -6.71 -20.79
N TRP A 183 2.46 -6.78 -19.48
CA TRP A 183 2.33 -8.05 -18.79
C TRP A 183 1.04 -8.74 -19.26
N ARG A 184 1.17 -10.04 -19.54
CA ARG A 184 0.07 -10.89 -19.97
C ARG A 184 0.16 -12.17 -19.14
N PRO A 185 -0.75 -12.38 -18.19
CA PRO A 185 -0.86 -13.67 -17.51
C PRO A 185 -0.99 -14.79 -18.54
N ALA A 186 -0.36 -15.93 -18.27
CA ALA A 186 -0.42 -17.07 -19.18
C ALA A 186 -1.90 -17.47 -19.42
N GLY A 187 -2.32 -17.47 -20.69
CA GLY A 187 -3.69 -17.80 -21.09
C GLY A 187 -4.61 -16.58 -21.25
N GLU A 188 -4.18 -15.37 -20.89
CA GLU A 188 -4.94 -14.13 -21.09
C GLU A 188 -4.35 -13.31 -22.24
N LEU A 189 -5.05 -13.28 -23.38
CA LEU A 189 -4.63 -12.53 -24.58
C LEU A 189 -4.65 -10.99 -24.35
N SER A 190 -5.56 -10.54 -23.50
CA SER A 190 -5.62 -9.16 -23.01
C SER A 190 -6.43 -9.12 -21.72
N ALA A 191 -5.78 -8.89 -20.59
CA ALA A 191 -6.47 -8.37 -19.43
C ALA A 191 -5.99 -6.93 -19.23
N PRO A 192 -6.91 -5.95 -19.23
CA PRO A 192 -6.52 -4.57 -18.99
C PRO A 192 -5.97 -4.44 -17.57
N LEU A 193 -5.03 -3.51 -17.40
CA LEU A 193 -4.71 -3.04 -16.07
C LEU A 193 -5.85 -2.14 -15.60
N GLY A 194 -6.44 -2.51 -14.46
CA GLY A 194 -7.46 -1.74 -13.77
C GLY A 194 -6.85 -0.64 -12.91
N ARG A 195 -7.27 -0.57 -11.64
CA ARG A 195 -6.83 0.48 -10.70
C ARG A 195 -5.43 0.23 -10.20
N VAL A 196 -4.68 1.31 -9.99
CA VAL A 196 -3.35 1.29 -9.38
C VAL A 196 -3.35 2.27 -8.23
N GLY A 197 -2.94 1.87 -7.04
CA GLY A 197 -3.07 2.75 -5.88
C GLY A 197 -2.26 2.35 -4.66
N LEU A 198 -2.50 3.09 -3.57
CA LEU A 198 -1.94 2.86 -2.24
C LEU A 198 -3.05 2.51 -1.27
N TRP A 199 -2.77 1.66 -0.30
CA TRP A 199 -3.58 1.52 0.91
C TRP A 199 -2.88 2.19 2.08
N LEU A 200 -3.54 3.18 2.67
CA LEU A 200 -3.03 3.94 3.79
C LEU A 200 -3.46 3.27 5.10
N ALA A 201 -2.60 2.46 5.69
CA ALA A 201 -2.93 1.61 6.85
C ALA A 201 -3.49 2.41 8.05
N THR A 202 -2.93 3.59 8.30
CA THR A 202 -3.31 4.48 9.41
C THR A 202 -4.58 5.28 9.15
N ALA A 203 -5.01 5.37 7.89
CA ALA A 203 -6.24 6.05 7.48
C ALA A 203 -7.37 5.08 7.12
N GLY A 204 -7.08 3.80 6.87
CA GLY A 204 -8.08 2.84 6.42
C GLY A 204 -8.71 3.19 5.08
N LYS A 205 -7.93 3.79 4.18
CA LYS A 205 -8.41 4.29 2.89
C LYS A 205 -7.43 3.94 1.78
N ALA A 206 -7.98 3.66 0.61
CA ALA A 206 -7.19 3.57 -0.60
C ALA A 206 -7.04 4.96 -1.25
N MET A 207 -5.88 5.22 -1.86
CA MET A 207 -5.64 6.32 -2.78
C MET A 207 -5.39 5.74 -4.17
N TRP A 208 -6.16 6.13 -5.17
CA TRP A 208 -6.08 5.56 -6.52
C TRP A 208 -5.46 6.54 -7.50
N MET A 209 -4.64 6.06 -8.44
CA MET A 209 -4.24 6.88 -9.58
C MET A 209 -5.46 7.25 -10.42
N VAL A 210 -5.59 8.54 -10.74
CA VAL A 210 -6.54 9.02 -11.73
C VAL A 210 -6.07 8.57 -13.11
N GLY A 211 -7.04 8.08 -13.89
CA GLY A 211 -6.86 7.50 -15.22
C GLY A 211 -6.20 8.39 -16.25
#